data_AF-A0A849B3U3-F1
#
_entry.id   AF-A0A849B3U3-F1
#
_cell.length_a   1.000
_cell.length_b   1.000
_cell.length_c   1.000
_cell.angle_alpha   90.00
_cell.angle_beta   90.00
_cell.angle_gamma   90.00
#
_symmetry.space_group_name_H-M   'P 1'
#
loop_
_entity.id
_entity.type
_entity.pdbx_description
1 polymer ?
#
loop_
_entity_poly.entity_id
_entity_poly.type
_entity_poly.pdbx_seq_one_letter_code
_entity_poly.pdbx_strand_id
1 'polypeptide(L)'
;MARRPRALTAEQKAVVQAVRRIAKQRQRVNSNYVSAILRAREEGVTYAAIAEAAGTSSQAVQEIIRRHSPRQAVHPSSLSSAGDIAAVASPKVEDDKDNLNGPTLL
;
A
#
# COMPACT_ATOMS: atom_id res chain seq x y z
N MET A 1 -11.06 -18.96 -33.65
CA MET A 1 -11.31 -20.36 -33.26
C MET A 1 -10.97 -20.56 -31.79
N ALA A 2 -11.96 -20.83 -30.93
CA ALA A 2 -11.74 -21.07 -29.51
C ALA A 2 -11.11 -22.45 -29.30
N ARG A 3 -9.96 -22.52 -28.63
CA ARG A 3 -9.34 -23.79 -28.25
C ARG A 3 -10.21 -24.45 -27.18
N ARG A 4 -10.98 -25.48 -27.55
CA ARG A 4 -11.73 -26.27 -26.57
C ARG A 4 -10.73 -26.93 -25.61
N PRO A 5 -10.84 -26.73 -24.29
CA PRO A 5 -9.97 -27.39 -23.34
C PRO A 5 -10.21 -28.91 -23.43
N ARG A 6 -9.14 -29.67 -23.62
CA ARG A 6 -9.18 -31.13 -23.70
C ARG A 6 -9.75 -31.69 -22.39
N ALA A 7 -10.75 -32.57 -22.49
CA ALA A 7 -11.34 -33.19 -21.31
C ALA A 7 -10.28 -34.01 -20.56
N LEU A 8 -10.12 -33.73 -19.27
CA LEU A 8 -9.19 -34.45 -18.40
C LEU A 8 -9.75 -35.83 -18.06
N THR A 9 -8.89 -36.85 -18.06
CA THR A 9 -9.22 -38.18 -17.54
C THR A 9 -9.48 -38.12 -16.02
N ALA A 10 -10.11 -39.16 -15.45
CA ALA A 10 -10.37 -39.20 -14.01
C ALA A 10 -9.08 -39.11 -13.18
N GLU A 11 -8.02 -39.79 -13.62
CA GLU A 11 -6.70 -39.75 -13.00
C GLU A 11 -6.08 -38.35 -13.07
N GLN A 12 -6.14 -37.68 -14.23
CA GLN A 12 -5.67 -36.30 -14.38
C GLN A 12 -6.43 -35.33 -13.47
N LYS A 13 -7.74 -35.51 -13.30
CA LYS A 13 -8.54 -34.72 -12.34
C LYS A 13 -8.09 -34.97 -10.91
N ALA A 14 -7.77 -36.20 -10.54
CA ALA A 14 -7.26 -36.54 -9.20
C ALA A 14 -5.92 -35.85 -8.93
N VAL A 15 -4.99 -35.87 -9.88
CA VAL A 15 -3.70 -35.16 -9.78
C VAL A 15 -3.91 -33.65 -9.60
N VAL A 16 -4.77 -33.02 -10.40
CA VAL A 16 -5.07 -31.58 -10.28
C VAL A 16 -5.68 -31.24 -8.91
N GLN A 17 -6.53 -32.10 -8.35
CA GLN A 17 -7.07 -31.90 -7.00
C GLN A 17 -5.98 -32.02 -5.93
N ALA A 18 -5.05 -32.97 -6.06
CA ALA A 18 -3.90 -33.07 -5.17
C ALA A 18 -3.03 -31.80 -5.22
N VAL A 19 -2.72 -31.30 -6.43
CA VAL A 19 -2.00 -30.03 -6.62
C VAL A 19 -2.74 -28.87 -5.94
N ARG A 20 -4.07 -28.78 -6.10
CA ARG A 20 -4.88 -27.73 -5.45
C ARG A 20 -4.80 -27.81 -3.93
N ARG A 21 -4.81 -29.02 -3.35
CA ARG A 21 -4.67 -29.22 -1.90
C ARG A 21 -3.29 -28.77 -1.41
N ILE A 22 -2.22 -29.18 -2.11
CA ILE A 22 -0.85 -28.80 -1.78
C ILE A 22 -0.66 -27.28 -1.90
N ALA A 23 -1.20 -26.66 -2.95
CA ALA A 23 -1.12 -25.21 -3.13
C ALA A 23 -1.78 -24.45 -1.98
N LYS A 24 -2.99 -24.87 -1.56
CA LYS A 24 -3.69 -24.28 -0.39
C LYS A 24 -2.90 -24.47 0.91
N GLN A 25 -2.32 -25.65 1.11
CA GLN A 25 -1.49 -25.92 2.29
C GLN A 25 -0.26 -25.01 2.31
N ARG A 26 0.47 -24.92 1.19
CA ARG A 26 1.64 -24.06 1.05
C ARG A 26 1.29 -22.58 1.27
N GLN A 27 0.14 -22.12 0.75
CA GLN A 27 -0.33 -20.76 0.98
C GLN A 27 -0.55 -20.46 2.47
N ARG A 28 -1.20 -21.38 3.21
CA ARG A 28 -1.40 -21.22 4.65
C ARG A 28 -0.09 -21.23 5.42
N VAL A 29 0.81 -22.16 5.10
CA VAL A 29 2.16 -22.22 5.72
C VAL A 29 2.91 -20.92 5.46
N ASN A 30 2.84 -20.38 4.24
CA ASN A 30 3.48 -19.12 3.90
C ASN A 30 2.85 -17.93 4.65
N SER A 31 1.53 -17.88 4.79
CA SER A 31 0.85 -16.86 5.59
C SER A 31 1.29 -16.90 7.05
N ASN A 32 1.29 -18.09 7.66
CA ASN A 32 1.72 -18.26 9.05
C ASN A 32 3.19 -17.86 9.25
N TYR A 33 4.04 -18.24 8.31
CA TYR A 33 5.46 -17.86 8.28
C TYR A 33 5.64 -16.33 8.23
N VAL A 34 4.92 -15.64 7.33
CA VAL A 34 4.97 -14.18 7.23
C VAL A 34 4.44 -13.52 8.52
N SER A 35 3.31 -13.98 9.06
CA SER A 35 2.75 -13.45 10.30
C SER A 35 3.70 -13.60 11.50
N ALA A 36 4.41 -14.72 11.60
CA ALA A 36 5.42 -14.94 12.65
C ALA A 36 6.58 -13.96 12.53
N ILE A 37 7.07 -13.70 11.31
CA ILE A 37 8.12 -12.70 11.06
C ILE A 37 7.67 -11.29 11.46
N LEU A 38 6.45 -10.89 11.07
CA LEU A 38 5.91 -9.57 11.41
C LEU A 38 5.77 -9.41 12.93
N ARG A 39 5.21 -10.41 13.62
CA ARG A 39 5.04 -10.38 15.07
C ARG A 39 6.39 -10.31 15.80
N ALA A 40 7.38 -11.12 15.40
CA ALA A 40 8.72 -11.05 15.98
C ALA A 40 9.33 -9.65 15.81
N ARG A 41 9.05 -8.99 14.67
CA ARG A 41 9.49 -7.61 14.45
C ARG A 41 8.76 -6.60 15.34
N GLU A 42 7.45 -6.76 15.51
CA GLU A 42 6.64 -5.93 16.42
C GLU A 42 7.11 -6.07 17.88
N GLU A 43 7.54 -7.25 18.30
CA GLU A 43 8.14 -7.53 19.61
C GLU A 43 9.59 -7.00 19.75
N GLY A 44 10.14 -6.35 18.71
CA GLY A 44 11.45 -5.70 18.75
C GLY A 44 12.63 -6.60 18.40
N VAL A 45 12.40 -7.84 17.95
CA VAL A 45 13.48 -8.77 17.57
C VAL A 45 14.25 -8.21 16.36
N THR A 46 15.57 -8.42 16.36
CA THR A 46 16.45 -7.94 15.29
C THR A 46 16.26 -8.75 14.01
N TYR A 47 16.50 -8.13 12.85
CA TYR A 47 16.41 -8.82 11.56
C TYR A 47 17.37 -10.02 11.46
N ALA A 48 18.53 -9.95 12.12
CA ALA A 48 19.50 -11.04 12.14
C ALA A 48 18.97 -12.26 12.91
N ALA A 49 18.43 -12.06 14.11
CA ALA A 49 17.89 -13.16 14.93
C ALA A 49 16.66 -13.82 14.27
N ILE A 50 15.78 -13.02 13.64
CA ILE A 50 14.65 -13.56 12.87
C ILE A 50 15.16 -14.38 11.68
N ALA A 51 16.17 -13.88 10.96
CA ALA A 51 16.72 -14.56 9.79
C ALA A 51 17.37 -15.90 10.14
N GLU A 52 18.12 -15.95 11.24
CA GLU A 52 18.71 -17.18 11.77
C GLU A 52 17.63 -18.22 12.10
N ALA A 53 16.60 -17.83 12.88
CA ALA A 53 15.51 -18.73 13.24
C ALA A 53 14.68 -19.19 12.04
N ALA A 54 14.52 -18.33 11.03
CA ALA A 54 13.77 -18.63 9.81
C ALA A 54 14.60 -19.40 8.76
N GLY A 55 15.91 -19.59 8.97
CA GLY A 55 16.80 -20.22 7.99
C GLY A 55 16.91 -19.43 6.68
N THR A 56 16.90 -18.10 6.76
CA THR A 56 16.95 -17.20 5.60
C THR A 56 17.92 -16.03 5.81
N SER A 57 18.02 -15.11 4.85
CA SER A 57 18.88 -13.93 4.97
C SER A 57 18.14 -12.75 5.63
N SER A 58 18.88 -11.89 6.32
CA SER A 58 18.30 -10.66 6.91
C SER A 58 17.70 -9.72 5.87
N GLN A 59 18.25 -9.71 4.66
CA GLN A 59 17.68 -8.99 3.51
C GLN A 59 16.31 -9.55 3.11
N ALA A 60 16.15 -10.87 3.09
CA ALA A 60 14.85 -11.49 2.82
C ALA A 60 13.81 -11.15 3.90
N VAL A 61 14.21 -11.15 5.18
CA VAL A 61 13.34 -10.72 6.28
C VAL A 61 12.90 -9.26 6.14
N GLN A 62 13.84 -8.35 5.87
CA GLN A 62 13.53 -6.93 5.62
C GLN A 62 12.54 -6.76 4.47
N GLU A 63 12.74 -7.48 3.38
CA GLU A 63 11.87 -7.40 2.20
C GLU A 63 10.47 -7.98 2.49
N ILE A 64 10.37 -9.06 3.26
CA ILE A 64 9.08 -9.62 3.70
C ILE A 64 8.31 -8.58 4.52
N ILE A 65 8.98 -7.98 5.50
CA ILE A 65 8.39 -6.95 6.37
C ILE A 65 7.98 -5.75 5.53
N ARG A 66 8.84 -5.25 4.63
CA ARG A 66 8.52 -4.11 3.75
C ARG A 66 7.29 -4.36 2.87
N ARG A 67 7.10 -5.59 2.39
CA ARG A 67 5.96 -5.97 1.52
C ARG A 67 4.65 -6.20 2.27
N HIS A 68 4.73 -6.68 3.51
CA HIS A 68 3.58 -7.19 4.26
C HIS A 68 3.26 -6.42 5.53
N SER A 69 4.16 -5.55 6.02
CA SER A 69 3.75 -4.52 6.95
C SER A 69 2.65 -3.74 6.26
N PRO A 70 1.47 -3.60 6.88
CA PRO A 70 0.55 -2.58 6.42
C PRO A 70 1.40 -1.31 6.40
N ARG A 71 1.55 -0.70 5.21
CA ARG A 71 1.91 0.71 5.18
C ARG A 71 1.06 1.31 6.29
N GLN A 72 1.65 2.04 7.23
CA GLN A 72 0.88 3.10 7.84
C GLN A 72 0.30 3.83 6.63
N ALA A 73 -0.96 3.52 6.30
CA ALA A 73 -1.78 4.41 5.55
C ALA A 73 -1.58 5.67 6.33
N VAL A 74 -0.93 6.64 5.69
CA VAL A 74 -0.90 8.00 6.17
C VAL A 74 -2.36 8.27 6.47
N HIS A 75 -2.74 8.22 7.74
CA HIS A 75 -4.02 8.74 8.17
C HIS A 75 -3.85 10.24 7.86
N PRO A 76 -4.55 10.84 6.88
CA PRO A 76 -4.85 12.24 7.04
C PRO A 76 -5.59 12.30 8.37
N SER A 77 -4.92 12.88 9.35
CA SER A 77 -5.44 13.15 10.67
C SER A 77 -6.90 13.58 10.55
N SER A 78 -7.71 12.97 11.40
CA SER A 78 -8.93 13.54 11.93
C SER A 78 -8.77 15.05 12.18
N LEU A 79 -9.19 15.85 11.19
CA LEU A 79 -9.75 17.19 11.34
C LEU A 79 -11.05 17.19 10.56
N SER A 80 -12.05 16.53 11.13
CA SER A 80 -13.45 16.85 10.88
C SER A 80 -14.08 17.10 12.24
N SER A 81 -13.93 18.32 12.72
CA SER A 81 -14.93 18.98 13.55
C SER A 81 -14.78 20.49 13.38
N ALA A 82 -15.90 21.09 13.02
CA ALA A 82 -16.26 22.51 13.13
C ALA A 82 -15.55 23.52 12.22
N GLY A 83 -16.30 23.96 11.20
CA GLY A 83 -16.78 25.35 11.17
C GLY A 83 -15.81 26.41 10.65
N ASP A 84 -16.25 27.08 9.58
CA ASP A 84 -16.01 28.48 9.30
C ASP A 84 -14.57 28.96 9.08
N ILE A 85 -14.19 29.10 7.81
CA ILE A 85 -13.76 30.41 7.29
C ILE A 85 -13.92 30.47 5.77
N ALA A 86 -15.00 31.16 5.39
CA ALA A 86 -15.06 32.19 4.36
C ALA A 86 -14.16 32.07 3.12
N ALA A 87 -14.86 32.09 1.98
CA ALA A 87 -14.38 32.58 0.70
C ALA A 87 -13.39 33.75 0.83
N VAL A 88 -12.19 33.59 0.25
CA VAL A 88 -11.44 34.75 -0.24
C VAL A 88 -11.30 34.61 -1.75
N ALA A 89 -11.94 35.55 -2.41
CA ALA A 89 -12.05 35.68 -3.84
C ALA A 89 -10.67 35.83 -4.50
N SER A 90 -10.56 35.26 -5.70
CA SER A 90 -9.53 35.61 -6.68
C SER A 90 -9.59 37.12 -6.96
N PRO A 91 -8.50 37.89 -6.85
CA PRO A 91 -8.50 39.24 -7.41
C PRO A 91 -8.44 39.14 -8.94
N LYS A 92 -9.53 39.57 -9.58
CA LYS A 92 -9.55 39.98 -10.97
C LYS A 92 -8.61 41.18 -11.13
N VAL A 93 -7.70 41.10 -12.09
CA VAL A 93 -6.96 42.25 -12.58
C VAL A 93 -7.89 42.99 -13.54
N GLU A 94 -8.46 44.11 -13.08
CA GLU A 94 -9.13 45.10 -13.93
C GLU A 94 -8.18 46.32 -13.98
N ASP A 95 -7.37 46.35 -15.03
CA ASP A 95 -6.66 47.53 -15.51
C ASP A 95 -7.68 48.42 -16.24
N ASP A 96 -8.02 49.57 -15.66
CA ASP A 96 -8.55 50.71 -16.39
C ASP A 96 -8.70 51.91 -15.45
N LYS A 97 -7.76 52.86 -15.51
CA LYS A 97 -8.03 54.27 -15.19
C LYS A 97 -7.22 55.21 -16.07
N ASP A 98 -7.80 55.49 -17.22
CA ASP A 98 -7.63 56.76 -17.90
C ASP A 98 -8.04 57.94 -17.00
N ASN A 99 -7.18 58.95 -17.02
CA ASN A 99 -7.47 60.40 -17.10
C ASN A 99 -7.73 61.30 -15.86
N LEU A 100 -6.91 62.37 -15.85
CA LEU A 100 -7.17 63.79 -15.47
C LEU A 100 -7.28 64.18 -13.98
N ASN A 101 -6.20 64.76 -13.43
CA ASN A 101 -6.07 66.22 -13.14
C ASN A 101 -4.82 66.54 -12.28
N GLY A 102 -4.09 67.62 -12.63
CA GLY A 102 -3.00 68.21 -11.83
C GLY A 102 -3.45 68.87 -10.52
N PRO A 103 -2.61 69.64 -9.77
CA PRO A 103 -1.65 70.60 -10.31
C PRO A 103 -0.24 70.64 -9.64
N THR A 104 0.67 71.33 -10.33
CA THR A 104 1.93 71.93 -9.85
C THR A 104 1.78 72.68 -8.53
N LEU A 105 2.67 72.47 -7.55
CA LEU A 105 3.05 73.49 -6.55
C LEU A 105 4.43 73.20 -5.93
N LEU A 106 5.30 74.23 -6.08
CA LEU A 106 6.55 74.59 -5.39
C LEU A 106 7.82 73.74 -5.60
#